data_AF-A0A521EVE7-F1
#
_entry.id   AF-A0A521EVE7-F1
#
_cell.length_a   1.000
_cell.length_b   1.000
_cell.length_c   1.000
_cell.angle_alpha   90.00
_cell.angle_beta   90.00
_cell.angle_gamma   90.00
#
_symmetry.space_group_name_H-M   'P 1'
#
loop_
_entity.id
_entity.type
_entity.pdbx_description
1 polymer ?
#
loop_
_entity_poly.entity_id
_entity_poly.type
_entity_poly.pdbx_seq_one_letter_code
_entity_poly.pdbx_strand_id
1 'polypeptide(L)'
;MARILAVFLILLAHPALAGPWPREEGGVFLSFSGERDRDGNSYAGLYTEYGLSPRTTLGLELGRANAGETNVMIWWQRALDRGQGANRFTISSGLGAVQRDGEVMPVAQMGAAWGRGLDGLPLLQHIPGGGWLAVEGRVKVAGATETARIDQGLTSVEIAYLTPETTTKAEVTLGLRPFDRLMLINQFRFEKREDTGFSSKLATSVVRDLWGPAKVELGVITPLSGQGEEAVKLGTWFEF
;
A
#
# COMPACT_ATOMS: atom_id res chain seq x y z
N MET A 1 -9.94 -25.53 -43.03
CA MET A 1 -11.00 -25.46 -41.99
C MET A 1 -10.35 -24.86 -40.75
N ALA A 2 -10.91 -23.72 -40.28
CA ALA A 2 -10.44 -22.82 -39.22
C ALA A 2 -9.57 -23.48 -38.12
N ARG A 3 -8.32 -23.08 -37.83
CA ARG A 3 -7.87 -21.79 -37.23
C ARG A 3 -8.85 -21.24 -36.21
N ILE A 4 -8.86 -21.79 -34.99
CA ILE A 4 -9.16 -21.15 -33.69
C ILE A 4 -8.80 -22.21 -32.63
N LEU A 5 -7.60 -22.15 -32.04
CA LEU A 5 -7.30 -22.77 -30.75
C LEU A 5 -5.91 -22.31 -30.27
N ALA A 6 -5.84 -21.08 -29.75
CA ALA A 6 -4.74 -20.61 -28.90
C ALA A 6 -5.05 -19.17 -28.42
N VAL A 7 -6.13 -19.02 -27.64
CA VAL A 7 -6.37 -17.80 -26.81
C VAL A 7 -6.54 -18.24 -25.37
N PHE A 8 -5.71 -19.17 -24.93
CA PHE A 8 -5.68 -19.66 -23.55
C PHE A 8 -4.34 -19.26 -22.92
N LEU A 9 -4.44 -18.58 -21.79
CA LEU A 9 -3.37 -18.22 -20.84
C LEU A 9 -2.38 -17.13 -21.25
N ILE A 10 -2.86 -15.88 -21.25
CA ILE A 10 -2.06 -14.76 -20.71
C ILE A 10 -2.90 -14.13 -19.59
N LEU A 11 -3.23 -14.92 -18.57
CA LEU A 11 -3.61 -14.40 -17.26
C LEU A 11 -2.29 -14.07 -16.54
N LEU A 12 -1.65 -12.98 -16.97
CA LEU A 12 -0.44 -12.51 -16.30
C LEU A 12 -0.84 -12.00 -14.92
N ALA A 13 -0.43 -12.77 -13.91
CA ALA A 13 -0.15 -12.37 -12.55
C ALA A 13 -0.25 -10.84 -12.31
N HIS A 14 -1.43 -10.34 -11.95
CA HIS A 14 -1.55 -8.99 -11.43
C HIS A 14 -0.82 -8.95 -10.08
N PRO A 15 0.22 -8.11 -9.90
CA PRO A 15 0.79 -7.91 -8.58
C PRO A 15 -0.31 -7.32 -7.71
N ALA A 16 -0.79 -8.09 -6.74
CA ALA A 16 -1.93 -7.77 -5.89
C ALA A 16 -1.64 -6.65 -4.87
N LEU A 17 -0.51 -5.97 -4.99
CA LEU A 17 -0.26 -4.70 -4.30
C LEU A 17 -0.56 -3.58 -5.29
N ALA A 18 -1.38 -2.60 -4.87
CA ALA A 18 -1.55 -1.34 -5.59
C ALA A 18 -0.23 -0.60 -5.68
N GLY A 19 0.57 -1.04 -6.64
CA GLY A 19 1.67 -0.29 -7.16
C GLY A 19 1.19 0.49 -8.39
N PRO A 20 2.11 0.79 -9.28
CA PRO A 20 1.85 1.54 -10.51
C PRO A 20 1.07 0.75 -11.57
N TRP A 21 0.54 -0.44 -11.27
CA TRP A 21 -0.29 -1.22 -12.18
C TRP A 21 -1.77 -0.91 -11.92
N PRO A 22 -2.49 -0.29 -12.88
CA PRO A 22 -3.93 -0.12 -12.76
C PRO A 22 -4.63 -1.48 -12.72
N ARG A 23 -5.76 -1.52 -12.01
CA ARG A 23 -6.70 -2.64 -12.09
C ARG A 23 -7.36 -2.69 -13.46
N GLU A 24 -7.71 -3.89 -13.90
CA GLU A 24 -8.56 -4.08 -15.08
C GLU A 24 -9.91 -3.38 -14.89
N GLU A 25 -10.55 -3.00 -15.99
CA GLU A 25 -11.87 -2.36 -15.94
C GLU A 25 -12.90 -3.29 -15.27
N GLY A 26 -13.54 -2.80 -14.22
CA GLY A 26 -14.46 -3.55 -13.37
C GLY A 26 -13.79 -4.40 -12.28
N GLY A 27 -12.47 -4.57 -12.32
CA GLY A 27 -11.72 -5.35 -11.34
C GLY A 27 -11.73 -4.71 -9.95
N VAL A 28 -11.86 -5.53 -8.92
CA VAL A 28 -11.93 -5.08 -7.51
C VAL A 28 -10.83 -5.73 -6.70
N PHE A 29 -10.13 -4.91 -5.91
CA PHE A 29 -9.21 -5.40 -4.88
C PHE A 29 -9.64 -4.89 -3.51
N LEU A 30 -9.60 -5.76 -2.50
CA LEU A 30 -9.95 -5.46 -1.13
C LEU A 30 -8.88 -6.04 -0.20
N SER A 31 -8.42 -5.27 0.77
CA SER A 31 -7.46 -5.71 1.77
C SER A 31 -7.88 -5.22 3.15
N PHE A 32 -7.99 -6.16 4.09
CA PHE A 32 -8.08 -5.88 5.51
C PHE A 32 -6.71 -6.13 6.13
N SER A 33 -6.25 -5.24 6.98
CA SER A 33 -4.97 -5.39 7.67
C SER A 33 -5.06 -4.97 9.13
N GLY A 34 -4.28 -5.65 9.96
CA GLY A 34 -4.03 -5.31 11.35
C GLY A 34 -2.52 -5.33 11.59
N GLU A 35 -2.01 -4.27 12.20
CA GLU A 35 -0.64 -4.15 12.68
C GLU A 35 -0.66 -4.01 14.19
N ARG A 36 0.30 -4.63 14.88
CA ARG A 36 0.48 -4.49 16.33
C ARG A 36 1.94 -4.52 16.69
N ASP A 37 2.39 -3.53 17.46
CA ASP A 37 3.76 -3.49 17.98
C ASP A 37 3.89 -4.07 19.39
N ARG A 38 5.14 -4.12 19.88
CA ARG A 38 5.50 -4.65 21.20
C ARG A 38 4.95 -3.81 22.36
N ASP A 39 4.79 -2.51 22.16
CA ASP A 39 4.27 -1.59 23.17
C ASP A 39 2.74 -1.63 23.24
N GLY A 40 2.10 -2.40 22.37
CA GLY A 40 0.67 -2.60 22.34
C GLY A 40 -0.07 -1.58 21.49
N ASN A 41 0.63 -0.72 20.75
CA ASN A 41 0.02 0.10 19.72
C ASN A 41 -0.45 -0.78 18.58
N SER A 42 -1.56 -0.39 17.96
CA SER A 42 -2.14 -1.16 16.88
C SER A 42 -2.86 -0.28 15.89
N TYR A 43 -2.81 -0.71 14.63
CA TYR A 43 -3.52 -0.08 13.53
C TYR A 43 -4.36 -1.13 12.82
N ALA A 44 -5.62 -0.81 12.51
CA ALA A 44 -6.47 -1.59 11.65
C ALA A 44 -6.79 -0.78 10.39
N GLY A 45 -6.73 -1.42 9.22
CA GLY A 45 -6.94 -0.76 7.94
C GLY A 45 -7.84 -1.57 7.00
N LEU A 46 -8.68 -0.87 6.26
CA LEU A 46 -9.36 -1.36 5.06
C LEU A 46 -8.85 -0.57 3.86
N TYR A 47 -8.46 -1.29 2.82
CA TYR A 47 -8.00 -0.72 1.56
C TYR A 47 -8.76 -1.34 0.41
N THR A 48 -9.29 -0.53 -0.48
CA THR A 48 -10.10 -0.97 -1.62
C THR A 48 -9.64 -0.27 -2.89
N GLU A 49 -9.63 -0.99 -3.99
CA GLU A 49 -9.44 -0.46 -5.34
C GLU A 49 -10.54 -0.93 -6.27
N TYR A 50 -10.88 -0.08 -7.22
CA TYR A 50 -11.81 -0.35 -8.31
C TYR A 50 -11.22 0.16 -9.63
N GLY A 51 -11.07 -0.72 -10.61
CA GLY A 51 -10.65 -0.36 -11.95
C GLY A 51 -11.77 0.33 -12.71
N LEU A 52 -11.74 1.66 -12.77
CA LEU A 52 -12.74 2.45 -13.47
C LEU A 52 -12.59 2.37 -15.00
N SER A 53 -11.35 2.21 -15.47
CA SER A 53 -11.01 2.00 -16.88
C SER A 53 -9.61 1.37 -16.97
N PRO A 54 -9.12 0.94 -18.16
CA PRO A 54 -7.81 0.30 -18.30
C PRO A 54 -6.62 1.13 -17.83
N ARG A 55 -6.81 2.43 -17.53
CA ARG A 55 -5.76 3.35 -17.08
C ARG A 55 -6.14 4.13 -15.83
N THR A 56 -7.32 3.91 -15.26
CA THR A 56 -7.84 4.69 -14.15
C THR A 56 -8.33 3.76 -13.06
N THR A 57 -7.83 3.99 -11.85
CA THR A 57 -8.25 3.26 -10.65
C THR A 57 -8.77 4.27 -9.63
N LEU A 58 -9.89 3.94 -9.00
CA LEU A 58 -10.37 4.63 -7.81
C LEU A 58 -10.06 3.76 -6.61
N GLY A 59 -9.83 4.36 -5.45
CA GLY A 59 -9.73 3.59 -4.23
C GLY A 59 -10.17 4.32 -2.99
N LEU A 60 -10.28 3.54 -1.94
CA LEU A 60 -10.74 3.92 -0.63
C LEU A 60 -9.76 3.37 0.40
N GLU A 61 -9.34 4.21 1.34
CA GLU A 61 -8.59 3.79 2.53
C GLU A 61 -9.42 4.18 3.75
N LEU A 62 -9.59 3.24 4.68
CA LEU A 62 -10.09 3.50 6.03
C LEU A 62 -9.05 2.98 7.01
N GLY A 63 -8.80 3.74 8.06
CA GLY A 63 -7.79 3.40 9.06
C GLY A 63 -8.26 3.74 10.46
N ARG A 64 -7.83 2.94 11.43
CA ARG A 64 -8.04 3.23 12.85
C ARG A 64 -6.80 2.85 13.65
N ALA A 65 -6.21 3.83 14.32
CA ALA A 65 -5.19 3.61 15.34
C ALA A 65 -5.85 3.43 16.71
N ASN A 66 -5.28 2.59 17.56
CA ASN A 66 -5.74 2.50 18.96
C ASN A 66 -5.43 3.77 19.77
N ALA A 67 -4.51 4.62 19.29
CA ALA A 67 -4.23 5.96 19.82
C ALA A 67 -5.37 6.99 19.56
N GLY A 68 -6.59 6.54 19.22
CA GLY A 68 -7.77 7.40 19.10
C GLY A 68 -8.02 8.02 17.72
N GLU A 69 -7.16 7.76 16.74
CA GLU A 69 -7.31 8.31 15.39
C GLU A 69 -8.10 7.38 14.46
N THR A 70 -9.03 7.95 13.70
CA THR A 70 -9.69 7.29 12.56
C THR A 70 -9.46 8.11 11.30
N ASN A 71 -9.13 7.47 10.18
CA ASN A 71 -8.93 8.14 8.89
C ASN A 71 -9.80 7.52 7.80
N VAL A 72 -10.19 8.36 6.84
CA VAL A 72 -10.87 7.97 5.61
C VAL A 72 -10.28 8.76 4.45
N MET A 73 -10.02 8.10 3.32
CA MET A 73 -9.44 8.71 2.13
C MET A 73 -10.04 8.07 0.88
N ILE A 74 -10.54 8.90 -0.03
CA ILE A 74 -10.86 8.47 -1.40
C ILE A 74 -9.78 9.02 -2.30
N TRP A 75 -9.24 8.17 -3.18
CA TRP A 75 -8.19 8.57 -4.09
C TRP A 75 -8.44 8.06 -5.49
N TRP A 76 -7.82 8.77 -6.43
CA TRP A 76 -7.83 8.50 -7.85
C TRP A 76 -6.39 8.32 -8.30
N GLN A 77 -6.16 7.31 -9.15
CA GLN A 77 -4.88 7.04 -9.78
C GLN A 77 -5.05 6.92 -11.29
N ARG A 78 -4.08 7.45 -12.05
CA ARG A 78 -4.02 7.30 -13.50
C ARG A 78 -2.67 6.82 -13.97
N ALA A 79 -2.66 5.77 -14.80
CA ALA A 79 -1.49 5.36 -15.55
C ALA A 79 -1.16 6.35 -16.67
N LEU A 80 0.09 6.78 -16.71
CA LEU A 80 0.64 7.69 -17.71
C LEU A 80 1.16 6.95 -18.95
N ASP A 81 1.53 5.68 -18.80
CA ASP A 81 1.94 4.84 -19.91
C ASP A 81 0.75 4.13 -20.59
N ARG A 82 1.02 3.48 -21.73
CA ARG A 82 0.01 2.78 -22.55
C ARG A 82 -0.11 1.28 -22.22
N GLY A 83 0.45 0.82 -21.10
CA GLY A 83 0.49 -0.59 -20.73
C GLY A 83 1.49 -1.42 -21.55
N GLN A 84 2.43 -0.80 -22.26
CA GLN A 84 3.38 -1.49 -23.13
C GLN A 84 4.74 -1.67 -22.45
N GLY A 85 5.35 -2.84 -22.64
CA GLY A 85 6.63 -3.18 -22.02
C GLY A 85 6.53 -3.38 -20.50
N ALA A 86 7.69 -3.51 -19.86
CA ALA A 86 7.78 -3.92 -18.45
C ALA A 86 7.53 -2.77 -17.44
N ASN A 87 7.64 -1.51 -17.86
CA ASN A 87 7.54 -0.36 -16.96
C ASN A 87 6.11 0.18 -16.88
N ARG A 88 5.72 0.67 -15.70
CA ARG A 88 4.48 1.38 -15.44
C ARG A 88 4.74 2.68 -14.68
N PHE A 89 3.99 3.71 -15.01
CA PHE A 89 4.08 5.01 -14.36
C PHE A 89 2.68 5.53 -14.02
N THR A 90 2.49 5.97 -12.80
CA THR A 90 1.20 6.54 -12.35
C THR A 90 1.38 7.86 -11.63
N ILE A 91 0.31 8.64 -11.67
CA ILE A 91 0.09 9.75 -10.74
C ILE A 91 -1.20 9.49 -9.97
N SER A 92 -1.26 9.99 -8.74
CA SER A 92 -2.43 9.88 -7.89
C SER A 92 -2.72 11.17 -7.15
N SER A 93 -3.99 11.36 -6.82
CA SER A 93 -4.45 12.38 -5.89
C SER A 93 -5.59 11.82 -5.03
N GLY A 94 -5.74 12.34 -3.82
CA GLY A 94 -6.78 11.89 -2.91
C GLY A 94 -7.24 12.99 -1.98
N LEU A 95 -8.47 12.84 -1.51
CA LEU A 95 -9.11 13.69 -0.51
C LEU A 95 -9.76 12.82 0.56
N GLY A 96 -9.68 13.27 1.80
CA GLY A 96 -10.09 12.50 2.95
C GLY A 96 -10.27 13.34 4.19
N ALA A 97 -10.42 12.67 5.31
CA ALA A 97 -10.47 13.29 6.61
C ALA A 97 -9.84 12.38 7.67
N VAL A 98 -9.28 13.00 8.70
CA VAL A 98 -8.81 12.35 9.90
C VAL A 98 -9.64 12.88 11.06
N GLN A 99 -10.15 11.98 11.89
CA GLN A 99 -10.77 12.30 13.16
C GLN A 99 -9.82 11.95 14.29
N ARG A 100 -9.58 12.91 15.18
CA ARG A 100 -8.81 12.73 16.42
C ARG A 100 -9.46 13.58 17.52
N ASP A 101 -9.66 13.00 18.69
CA ASP A 101 -10.24 13.69 19.87
C ASP A 101 -11.56 14.44 19.60
N GLY A 102 -12.37 13.91 18.67
CA GLY A 102 -13.64 14.51 18.26
C GLY A 102 -13.53 15.59 17.19
N GLU A 103 -12.33 16.05 16.85
CA GLU A 103 -12.07 17.02 15.78
C GLU A 103 -11.84 16.32 14.45
N VAL A 104 -12.35 16.92 13.36
CA VAL A 104 -12.23 16.39 12.01
C VAL A 104 -11.37 17.33 11.17
N MET A 105 -10.23 16.82 10.71
CA MET A 105 -9.28 17.55 9.87
C MET A 105 -9.37 17.04 8.44
N PRO A 106 -9.57 17.91 7.43
CA PRO A 106 -9.53 17.49 6.03
C PRO A 106 -8.11 17.08 5.65
N VAL A 107 -7.97 16.09 4.77
CA VAL A 107 -6.66 15.62 4.28
C VAL A 107 -6.66 15.59 2.76
N ALA A 108 -5.57 16.06 2.17
CA ALA A 108 -5.29 15.89 0.75
C ALA A 108 -4.00 15.10 0.55
N GLN A 109 -3.95 14.31 -0.52
CA GLN A 109 -2.76 13.57 -0.93
C GLN A 109 -2.48 13.80 -2.41
N MET A 110 -1.20 13.86 -2.77
CA MET A 110 -0.72 13.65 -4.14
C MET A 110 0.42 12.65 -4.16
N GLY A 111 0.58 11.92 -5.26
CA GLY A 111 1.64 10.95 -5.40
C GLY A 111 1.98 10.60 -6.84
N ALA A 112 3.12 9.94 -6.98
CA ALA A 112 3.55 9.33 -8.22
C ALA A 112 4.23 8.00 -7.93
N ALA A 113 4.12 7.07 -8.88
CA ALA A 113 4.77 5.78 -8.77
C ALA A 113 5.37 5.35 -10.10
N TRP A 114 6.46 4.59 -9.99
CA TRP A 114 7.05 3.84 -11.09
C TRP A 114 7.21 2.38 -10.68
N GLY A 115 7.03 1.48 -11.62
CA GLY A 115 7.23 0.06 -11.36
C GLY A 115 7.62 -0.70 -12.60
N ARG A 116 8.17 -1.88 -12.37
CA ARG A 116 8.76 -2.71 -13.39
C ARG A 116 8.57 -4.19 -13.09
N GLY A 117 8.04 -4.94 -14.04
CA GLY A 117 8.09 -6.41 -14.03
C GLY A 117 9.53 -6.92 -14.22
N LEU A 118 9.93 -7.89 -13.43
CA LEU A 118 11.30 -8.43 -13.37
C LEU A 118 11.46 -9.75 -14.11
N ASP A 119 10.39 -10.26 -14.73
CA ASP A 119 10.32 -11.58 -15.36
C ASP A 119 11.32 -11.74 -16.52
N GLY A 120 11.66 -10.63 -17.18
CA GLY A 120 12.64 -10.59 -18.26
C GLY A 120 14.10 -10.47 -17.81
N LEU A 121 14.40 -10.46 -16.52
CA LEU A 121 15.77 -10.39 -16.02
C LEU A 121 16.39 -11.80 -15.94
N PRO A 122 17.59 -12.05 -16.50
CA PRO A 122 18.19 -13.38 -16.55
C PRO A 122 18.31 -14.10 -15.20
N LEU A 123 18.54 -13.35 -14.12
CA LEU A 123 18.66 -13.91 -12.76
C LEU A 123 17.30 -14.29 -12.14
N LEU A 124 16.21 -13.69 -12.61
CA LEU A 124 14.88 -13.82 -12.02
C LEU A 124 13.87 -14.54 -12.93
N GLN A 125 14.22 -14.78 -14.19
CA GLN A 125 13.40 -15.52 -15.16
C GLN A 125 13.04 -16.96 -14.70
N HIS A 126 13.81 -17.52 -13.78
CA HIS A 126 13.60 -18.87 -13.23
C HIS A 126 12.59 -18.91 -12.08
N ILE A 127 12.12 -17.76 -11.61
CA ILE A 127 11.10 -17.66 -10.57
C ILE A 127 9.72 -17.92 -11.21
N PRO A 128 9.01 -19.02 -10.89
CA PRO A 128 7.83 -19.46 -11.64
C PRO A 128 6.71 -18.42 -11.76
N GLY A 129 6.40 -17.73 -10.66
CA GLY A 129 5.36 -16.69 -10.64
C GLY A 129 5.88 -15.29 -10.95
N GLY A 130 7.17 -15.15 -11.26
CA GLY A 130 7.76 -13.87 -11.61
C GLY A 130 8.08 -12.95 -10.45
N GLY A 131 8.30 -11.67 -10.77
CA GLY A 131 8.63 -10.65 -9.78
C GLY A 131 8.41 -9.23 -10.26
N TRP A 132 8.36 -8.28 -9.33
CA TRP A 132 8.20 -6.86 -9.64
C TRP A 132 8.97 -5.97 -8.67
N LEU A 133 9.31 -4.78 -9.15
CA LEU A 133 9.82 -3.67 -8.35
C LEU A 133 8.86 -2.49 -8.49
N ALA A 134 8.54 -1.81 -7.39
CA ALA A 134 7.80 -0.56 -7.38
C ALA A 134 8.52 0.48 -6.53
N VAL A 135 8.43 1.73 -6.95
CA VAL A 135 8.90 2.92 -6.23
C VAL A 135 7.77 3.92 -6.22
N GLU A 136 7.41 4.39 -5.03
CA GLU A 136 6.30 5.30 -4.83
C GLU A 136 6.74 6.50 -3.99
N GLY A 137 6.26 7.67 -4.34
CA GLY A 137 6.40 8.90 -3.56
C GLY A 137 5.04 9.53 -3.35
N ARG A 138 4.74 9.91 -2.12
CA ARG A 138 3.46 10.54 -1.75
C ARG A 138 3.70 11.69 -0.79
N VAL A 139 2.91 12.75 -0.93
CA VAL A 139 2.82 13.85 0.03
C VAL A 139 1.38 13.92 0.52
N LYS A 140 1.19 13.91 1.84
CA LYS A 140 -0.09 14.10 2.53
C LYS A 140 -0.03 15.41 3.30
N VAL A 141 -1.10 16.19 3.21
CA VAL A 141 -1.31 17.42 3.98
C VAL A 141 -2.66 17.32 4.67
N ALA A 142 -2.67 17.41 5.99
CA ALA A 142 -3.86 17.52 6.83
C ALA A 142 -4.07 19.00 7.20
N GLY A 143 -5.32 19.45 7.23
CA GLY A 143 -5.68 20.78 7.69
C GLY A 143 -5.41 20.92 9.17
N ALA A 144 -4.77 22.02 9.58
CA ALA A 144 -4.60 22.37 10.97
C ALA A 144 -5.94 22.82 11.57
N THR A 145 -6.29 22.30 12.75
CA THR A 145 -7.33 22.90 13.60
C THR A 145 -6.61 23.55 14.78
N GLU A 146 -6.91 24.82 15.09
CA GLU A 146 -6.30 25.58 16.20
C GLU A 146 -6.45 24.90 17.59
N THR A 147 -7.27 23.85 17.69
CA THR A 147 -7.67 23.21 18.94
C THR A 147 -7.25 21.73 19.11
N ALA A 148 -6.57 21.13 18.13
CA ALA A 148 -6.04 19.77 18.25
C ALA A 148 -4.84 19.75 19.21
N ARG A 149 -5.12 19.82 20.51
CA ARG A 149 -4.12 19.58 21.56
C ARG A 149 -3.63 18.15 21.39
N ILE A 150 -2.39 17.98 20.94
CA ILE A 150 -1.66 16.75 21.19
C ILE A 150 -1.65 16.61 22.72
N ASP A 151 -2.41 15.65 23.25
CA ASP A 151 -2.43 15.39 24.68
C ASP A 151 -0.98 15.18 25.15
N GLN A 152 -0.56 15.96 26.15
CA GLN A 152 0.84 16.02 26.63
C GLN A 152 1.33 14.73 27.31
N GLY A 153 0.65 13.60 27.09
CA GLY A 153 0.94 12.29 27.66
C GLY A 153 1.25 11.19 26.64
N LEU A 154 1.13 11.43 25.33
CA LEU A 154 1.45 10.42 24.32
C LEU A 154 2.97 10.25 24.15
N THR A 155 3.41 9.00 24.07
CA THR A 155 4.78 8.64 23.75
C THR A 155 5.11 8.93 22.29
N SER A 156 6.39 9.06 21.96
CA SER A 156 6.84 9.27 20.57
C SER A 156 6.44 8.12 19.62
N VAL A 157 6.24 6.91 20.16
CA VAL A 157 5.77 5.74 19.40
C VAL A 157 4.29 5.89 19.06
N GLU A 158 3.45 6.31 20.02
CA GLU A 158 2.03 6.57 19.78
C GLU A 158 1.81 7.69 18.75
N ILE A 159 2.59 8.78 18.82
CA ILE A 159 2.54 9.88 17.84
C ILE A 159 2.83 9.36 16.42
N ALA A 160 3.70 8.36 16.27
CA ALA A 160 4.02 7.79 14.96
C ALA A 160 2.81 7.09 14.28
N TYR A 161 1.77 6.72 15.03
CA TYR A 161 0.52 6.15 14.50
C TYR A 161 -0.54 7.20 14.15
N LEU A 162 -0.33 8.47 14.50
CA LEU A 162 -1.23 9.58 14.22
C LEU A 162 -0.87 10.26 12.89
N THR A 163 -1.81 10.89 12.19
CA THR A 163 -1.54 11.66 10.95
C THR A 163 -1.00 13.05 11.30
N PRO A 164 0.21 13.45 10.86
CA PRO A 164 0.75 14.78 11.11
C PRO A 164 0.18 15.78 10.09
N GLU A 165 0.40 17.08 10.33
CA GLU A 165 -0.02 18.14 9.40
C GLU A 165 0.58 17.93 8.01
N THR A 166 1.90 17.73 7.92
CA THR A 166 2.56 17.39 6.65
C THR A 166 3.34 16.08 6.76
N THR A 167 3.12 15.18 5.80
CA THR A 167 3.91 13.94 5.64
C THR A 167 4.40 13.78 4.22
N THR A 168 5.67 13.44 4.07
CA THR A 168 6.22 12.91 2.82
C THR A 168 6.59 11.45 3.03
N LYS A 169 6.07 10.57 2.17
CA LYS A 169 6.37 9.13 2.17
C LYS A 169 7.07 8.76 0.88
N ALA A 170 8.07 7.90 0.99
CA ALA A 170 8.61 7.18 -0.15
C ALA A 170 8.65 5.68 0.18
N GLU A 171 8.36 4.84 -0.79
CA GLU A 171 8.38 3.40 -0.60
C GLU A 171 9.06 2.71 -1.77
N VAL A 172 9.90 1.71 -1.49
CA VAL A 172 10.46 0.80 -2.48
C VAL A 172 9.99 -0.60 -2.16
N THR A 173 9.28 -1.23 -3.09
CA THR A 173 8.67 -2.54 -2.91
C THR A 173 9.25 -3.54 -3.90
N LEU A 174 9.88 -4.60 -3.39
CA LEU A 174 10.30 -5.77 -4.16
C LEU A 174 9.37 -6.93 -3.85
N GLY A 175 8.68 -7.41 -4.88
CA GLY A 175 7.80 -8.55 -4.80
C GLY A 175 8.28 -9.71 -5.67
N LEU A 176 8.20 -10.93 -5.14
CA LEU A 176 8.60 -12.15 -5.84
C LEU A 176 7.53 -13.22 -5.61
N ARG A 177 7.27 -14.05 -6.62
CA ARG A 177 6.39 -15.24 -6.50
C ARG A 177 7.21 -16.51 -6.72
N PRO A 178 7.97 -16.95 -5.69
CA PRO A 178 8.82 -18.13 -5.78
C PRO A 178 8.04 -19.43 -6.04
N PHE A 179 6.75 -19.47 -5.70
CA PHE A 179 5.87 -20.61 -5.93
C PHE A 179 4.48 -20.12 -6.35
N ASP A 180 3.70 -20.98 -7.03
CA ASP A 180 2.41 -20.61 -7.62
C ASP A 180 1.39 -19.99 -6.65
N ARG A 181 1.48 -20.35 -5.36
CA ARG A 181 0.54 -19.91 -4.31
C ARG A 181 1.20 -19.04 -3.24
N LEU A 182 2.46 -18.67 -3.42
CA LEU A 182 3.25 -17.97 -2.42
C LEU A 182 3.93 -16.74 -3.02
N MET A 183 3.78 -15.62 -2.34
CA MET A 183 4.37 -14.35 -2.72
C MET A 183 5.16 -13.79 -1.54
N LEU A 184 6.38 -13.36 -1.79
CA LEU A 184 7.24 -12.68 -0.84
C LEU A 184 7.30 -11.20 -1.20
N ILE A 185 7.08 -10.32 -0.24
CA ILE A 185 7.08 -8.87 -0.42
C ILE A 185 8.04 -8.26 0.59
N ASN A 186 8.92 -7.39 0.12
CA ASN A 186 9.78 -6.56 0.95
C ASN A 186 9.54 -5.09 0.60
N GLN A 187 9.19 -4.28 1.59
CA GLN A 187 8.93 -2.86 1.43
C GLN A 187 9.88 -2.06 2.32
N PHE A 188 10.69 -1.21 1.69
CA PHE A 188 11.47 -0.20 2.37
C PHE A 188 10.65 1.07 2.40
N ARG A 189 10.18 1.43 3.60
CA ARG A 189 9.30 2.57 3.83
C ARG A 189 10.13 3.70 4.43
N PHE A 190 10.02 4.88 3.84
CA PHE A 190 10.64 6.11 4.30
C PHE A 190 9.56 7.13 4.56
N GLU A 191 9.64 7.81 5.69
CA GLU A 191 8.64 8.79 6.08
C GLU A 191 9.33 9.99 6.70
N LYS A 192 9.03 11.18 6.18
CA LYS A 192 9.37 12.46 6.80
C LYS A 192 8.08 13.09 7.29
N ARG A 193 7.99 13.24 8.60
CA ARG A 193 6.89 13.90 9.30
C ARG A 193 7.36 15.23 9.87
N GLU A 194 6.43 16.15 10.03
CA GLU A 194 6.67 17.43 10.67
C GLU A 194 6.92 17.31 12.17
N ASP A 195 6.19 16.43 12.86
CA ASP A 195 6.20 16.28 14.33
C ASP A 195 7.36 15.44 14.89
N THR A 196 7.75 14.38 14.17
CA THR A 196 8.68 13.34 14.66
C THR A 196 9.93 13.22 13.78
N GLY A 197 9.98 13.95 12.67
CA GLY A 197 11.13 13.97 11.77
C GLY A 197 11.16 12.78 10.80
N PHE A 198 12.36 12.31 10.47
CA PHE A 198 12.56 11.24 9.48
C PHE A 198 12.58 9.87 10.16
N SER A 199 11.93 8.90 9.54
CA SER A 199 12.01 7.49 9.93
C SER A 199 12.12 6.58 8.71
N SER A 200 12.64 5.38 8.94
CA SER A 200 12.66 4.32 7.93
C SER A 200 12.35 2.96 8.54
N LYS A 201 11.63 2.13 7.80
CA LYS A 201 11.17 0.80 8.22
C LYS A 201 11.34 -0.19 7.08
N LEU A 202 11.65 -1.44 7.42
CA LEU A 202 11.57 -2.58 6.51
C LEU A 202 10.36 -3.42 6.89
N ALA A 203 9.43 -3.60 5.97
CA ALA A 203 8.33 -4.55 6.11
C ALA A 203 8.57 -5.76 5.21
N THR A 204 8.64 -6.94 5.81
CA THR A 204 8.76 -8.21 5.09
C THR A 204 7.50 -9.02 5.32
N SER A 205 6.81 -9.38 4.24
CA SER A 205 5.55 -10.13 4.27
C SER A 205 5.59 -11.35 3.36
N VAL A 206 4.91 -12.41 3.78
CA VAL A 206 4.55 -13.56 2.96
C VAL A 206 3.05 -13.54 2.74
N VAL A 207 2.63 -13.64 1.48
CA VAL A 207 1.23 -13.74 1.09
C VAL A 207 0.99 -15.13 0.50
N ARG A 208 -0.08 -15.78 0.94
CA ARG A 208 -0.46 -17.11 0.47
C ARG A 208 -1.89 -17.14 -0.04
N ASP A 209 -2.07 -17.79 -1.18
CA ASP A 209 -3.39 -18.00 -1.77
C ASP A 209 -4.18 -19.04 -0.97
N LEU A 210 -5.41 -18.67 -0.60
CA LEU A 210 -6.35 -19.53 0.12
C LEU A 210 -7.33 -20.18 -0.87
N TRP A 211 -8.61 -19.85 -0.78
CA TRP A 211 -9.68 -20.37 -1.63
C TRP A 211 -10.33 -19.24 -2.43
N GLY A 212 -10.67 -19.53 -3.69
CA GLY A 212 -11.29 -18.57 -4.60
C GLY A 212 -10.47 -17.26 -4.65
N PRO A 213 -11.09 -16.10 -4.39
CA PRO A 213 -10.43 -14.80 -4.47
C PRO A 213 -9.53 -14.46 -3.27
N ALA A 214 -9.56 -15.29 -2.21
CA ALA A 214 -8.98 -14.94 -0.91
C ALA A 214 -7.48 -15.25 -0.81
N LYS A 215 -6.72 -14.35 -0.19
CA LYS A 215 -5.31 -14.53 0.20
C LYS A 215 -5.11 -14.08 1.64
N VAL A 216 -4.09 -14.62 2.31
CA VAL A 216 -3.67 -14.18 3.65
C VAL A 216 -2.26 -13.62 3.59
N GLU A 217 -2.01 -12.54 4.32
CA GLU A 217 -0.71 -11.90 4.48
C GLU A 217 -0.24 -12.03 5.93
N LEU A 218 1.00 -12.45 6.12
CA LEU A 218 1.70 -12.40 7.40
C LEU A 218 3.02 -11.66 7.21
N GLY A 219 3.28 -10.66 8.04
CA GLY A 219 4.50 -9.87 7.92
C GLY A 219 5.05 -9.37 9.24
N VAL A 220 6.29 -8.91 9.18
CA VAL A 220 7.00 -8.25 10.28
C VAL A 220 7.50 -6.91 9.75
N ILE A 221 7.40 -5.88 10.59
CA ILE A 221 7.87 -4.53 10.33
C ILE A 221 8.96 -4.22 11.33
N THR A 222 10.15 -3.91 10.83
CA THR A 222 11.32 -3.59 11.63
C THR A 222 11.72 -2.14 11.38
N PRO A 223 11.72 -1.29 12.42
CA PRO A 223 12.31 0.04 12.34
C PRO A 223 13.81 -0.06 12.00
N LEU A 224 14.25 0.73 11.03
CA LEU A 224 15.67 0.84 10.65
C LEU A 224 16.30 2.12 11.18
N SER A 225 15.52 3.20 11.25
CA SER A 225 15.94 4.49 11.84
C SER A 225 14.72 5.33 12.22
N GLY A 226 14.93 6.30 13.11
CA GLY A 226 13.86 7.15 13.63
C GLY A 226 13.00 6.44 14.67
N GLN A 227 11.87 7.07 15.03
CA GLN A 227 10.94 6.54 16.01
C GLN A 227 10.14 5.36 15.44
N GLY A 228 9.93 4.33 16.26
CA GLY A 228 9.05 3.19 15.94
C GLY A 228 9.49 1.92 16.64
N GLU A 229 8.54 0.99 16.77
CA GLU A 229 8.76 -0.32 17.36
C GLU A 229 8.59 -1.43 16.31
N GLU A 230 9.15 -2.60 16.62
CA GLU A 230 8.89 -3.80 15.83
C GLU A 230 7.40 -4.17 15.91
N ALA A 231 6.80 -4.42 14.74
CA ALA A 231 5.39 -4.76 14.64
C ALA A 231 5.18 -6.03 13.82
N VAL A 232 4.11 -6.75 14.16
CA VAL A 232 3.57 -7.84 13.33
C VAL A 232 2.41 -7.32 12.50
N LYS A 233 2.31 -7.79 11.27
CA LYS A 233 1.23 -7.48 10.33
C LYS A 233 0.48 -8.76 9.98
N LEU A 234 -0.84 -8.70 10.05
CA LEU A 234 -1.75 -9.71 9.53
C LEU A 234 -2.68 -9.04 8.52
N GLY A 235 -2.85 -9.65 7.35
CA GLY A 235 -3.76 -9.15 6.33
C GLY A 235 -4.58 -10.23 5.67
N THR A 236 -5.71 -9.86 5.10
CA THR A 236 -6.54 -10.72 4.24
C THR A 236 -6.92 -9.94 3.00
N TRP A 237 -6.67 -10.51 1.83
CA TRP A 237 -6.93 -9.86 0.56
C TRP A 237 -7.99 -10.62 -0.23
N PHE A 238 -8.77 -9.90 -1.03
CA PHE A 238 -9.74 -10.44 -1.96
C PHE A 238 -9.60 -9.72 -3.30
N GLU A 239 -9.62 -10.48 -4.39
CA GLU A 239 -9.49 -9.96 -5.75
C GLU A 239 -10.57 -10.59 -6.65
N PHE A 240 -11.34 -9.75 -7.34
CA PHE A 240 -12.50 -10.14 -8.16
C PHE A 240 -12.38 -9.60 -9.58
#